data_AF-A0A9D8WI36-F1
#
_entry.id   AF-A0A9D8WI36-F1
#
_cell.length_a   1.000
_cell.length_b   1.000
_cell.length_c   1.000
_cell.angle_alpha   90.00
_cell.angle_beta   90.00
_cell.angle_gamma   90.00
#
_symmetry.space_group_name_H-M   'P 1'
#
loop_
_entity.id
_entity.type
_entity.pdbx_description
1 polymer ?
#
loop_
_entity_poly.entity_id
_entity_poly.type
_entity_poly.pdbx_seq_one_letter_code
_entity_poly.pdbx_strand_id
1 'polypeptide(L)'
;MDLSFKRAFAIFALIGLTACAPGNMFDGEGSGEVIAPETPLVVADGEYPPRMNQVSVGQPHLTSAQLPAVFETVDAEPNCRMPRPSRDAKLAYVYTYGGGVKTPLHYIADGADAEQIAARMAFTKEVAKQVAREGGFVEGAVARQFASFAKGNSVEWATRVDVLVTETEAPVFLVLTSYNAILWNIQLAPGAQIDGIVVSAYEGGAIANGASARRTGFMGFDGSPNRSCRLDGRGKPVPTEVRIAGAKDLNPDFDPRGYKERWDAEYRDAQKFFSVDLRQKIGKSPTWLLNDARGNSFQAVLVGPTPNEPFVQQPVTRLQVPSYVAPYWGTRKGAFKYFGLDS
;
A
#
# COMPACT_ATOMS: atom_id res chain seq x y z
N MET A 1 15.19 -24.96 26.80
CA MET A 1 14.72 -23.57 26.63
C MET A 1 13.36 -23.44 27.26
N ASP A 2 13.25 -22.54 28.24
CA ASP A 2 12.23 -22.54 29.29
C ASP A 2 10.86 -21.98 28.83
N LEU A 3 9.77 -22.54 29.35
CA LEU A 3 8.37 -22.25 28.96
C LEU A 3 7.98 -20.78 29.20
N SER A 4 8.67 -20.13 30.13
CA SER A 4 8.55 -18.69 30.45
C SER A 4 8.90 -17.79 29.26
N PHE A 5 9.91 -18.17 28.45
CA PHE A 5 10.37 -17.36 27.31
C PHE A 5 9.37 -17.39 26.14
N LYS A 6 8.56 -18.46 26.02
CA LYS A 6 7.52 -18.61 24.99
C LYS A 6 6.28 -17.76 25.27
N ARG A 7 5.95 -17.48 26.54
CA ARG A 7 4.82 -16.63 26.92
C ARG A 7 5.10 -15.14 26.66
N ALA A 8 6.34 -14.69 26.84
CA ALA A 8 6.73 -13.30 26.61
C ALA A 8 6.68 -12.90 25.12
N PHE A 9 7.06 -13.81 24.21
CA PHE A 9 7.03 -13.54 22.76
C PHE A 9 5.59 -13.46 22.20
N ALA A 10 4.65 -14.21 22.79
CA ALA A 10 3.24 -14.17 22.40
C ALA A 10 2.57 -12.84 22.80
N ILE A 11 2.95 -12.26 23.94
CA ILE A 11 2.33 -11.02 24.48
C ILE A 11 2.85 -9.76 23.78
N PHE A 12 4.10 -9.73 23.30
CA PHE A 12 4.62 -8.56 22.56
C PHE A 12 4.04 -8.41 21.14
N ALA A 13 3.56 -9.48 20.52
CA ALA A 13 2.83 -9.40 19.24
C ALA A 13 1.36 -8.94 19.38
N LEU A 14 0.90 -8.72 20.62
CA LEU A 14 -0.51 -8.65 21.00
C LEU A 14 -1.02 -7.20 21.18
N ILE A 15 -0.13 -6.22 21.28
CA ILE A 15 -0.48 -4.81 21.55
C ILE A 15 -0.68 -3.97 20.27
N GLY A 16 -0.37 -4.51 19.08
CA GLY A 16 -0.53 -3.81 17.79
C GLY A 16 -1.85 -4.05 17.05
N LEU A 17 -2.77 -4.87 17.55
CA LEU A 17 -3.85 -5.46 16.75
C LEU A 17 -5.28 -4.92 17.03
N THR A 18 -5.44 -3.77 17.67
CA THR A 18 -6.79 -3.21 17.96
C THR A 18 -7.37 -2.32 16.86
N ALA A 19 -6.99 -2.51 15.59
CA ALA A 19 -7.61 -1.80 14.47
C ALA A 19 -7.85 -2.71 13.26
N CYS A 20 -8.66 -3.76 13.43
CA CYS A 20 -9.49 -4.33 12.37
C CYS A 20 -10.45 -5.35 13.00
N ALA A 21 -11.75 -5.06 12.96
CA ALA A 21 -12.77 -6.04 13.35
C ALA A 21 -12.68 -7.28 12.41
N PRO A 22 -12.59 -8.52 12.91
CA PRO A 22 -12.19 -9.68 12.11
C PRO A 22 -13.33 -10.36 11.31
N GLY A 23 -14.55 -9.83 11.33
CA GLY A 23 -15.75 -10.55 10.86
C GLY A 23 -15.85 -10.80 9.36
N ASN A 24 -15.19 -10.00 8.50
CA ASN A 24 -15.44 -10.01 7.05
C ASN A 24 -14.15 -10.18 6.20
N MET A 25 -13.05 -10.65 6.80
CA MET A 25 -11.75 -10.70 6.12
C MET A 25 -11.62 -11.83 5.08
N PHE A 26 -12.43 -12.88 5.19
CA PHE A 26 -12.32 -14.09 4.36
C PHE A 26 -13.44 -14.25 3.32
N ASP A 27 -14.60 -13.62 3.56
CA ASP A 27 -15.77 -13.69 2.66
C ASP A 27 -15.92 -12.45 1.78
N GLY A 28 -14.97 -11.52 1.84
CA GLY A 28 -14.96 -10.36 0.95
C GLY A 28 -14.78 -10.82 -0.49
N GLU A 29 -15.86 -10.78 -1.27
CA GLU A 29 -15.77 -10.79 -2.72
C GLU A 29 -14.91 -9.58 -3.11
N GLY A 30 -13.77 -9.81 -3.76
CA GLY A 30 -12.96 -8.76 -4.35
C GLY A 30 -13.62 -8.17 -5.58
N SER A 31 -14.88 -7.74 -5.47
CA SER A 31 -15.52 -6.89 -6.47
C SER A 31 -14.90 -5.50 -6.32
N GLY A 32 -14.28 -5.01 -7.39
CA GLY A 32 -13.54 -3.77 -7.40
C GLY A 32 -14.46 -2.58 -7.20
N GLU A 33 -14.59 -2.20 -5.93
CA GLU A 33 -15.36 -1.05 -5.51
C GLU A 33 -14.95 0.19 -6.30
N VAL A 34 -15.95 0.93 -6.76
CA VAL A 34 -15.75 2.21 -7.43
C VAL A 34 -15.43 3.25 -6.35
N ILE A 35 -14.44 4.09 -6.61
CA ILE A 35 -14.12 5.22 -5.73
C ILE A 35 -15.30 6.20 -5.81
N ALA A 36 -15.83 6.62 -4.66
CA ALA A 36 -17.02 7.46 -4.66
C ALA A 36 -16.77 8.80 -5.39
N PRO A 37 -17.74 9.32 -6.18
CA PRO A 37 -17.60 10.59 -6.90
C PRO A 37 -17.20 11.77 -6.00
N GLU A 38 -17.65 11.75 -4.75
CA GLU A 38 -17.41 12.78 -3.74
C GLU A 38 -16.09 12.65 -2.98
N THR A 39 -15.33 11.57 -3.19
CA THR A 39 -14.05 11.31 -2.52
C THR A 39 -13.10 12.49 -2.76
N PRO A 40 -12.56 13.12 -1.69
CA PRO A 40 -11.54 14.15 -1.85
C PRO A 40 -10.23 13.54 -2.34
N LEU A 41 -9.59 14.21 -3.30
CA LEU A 41 -8.29 13.80 -3.82
C LEU A 41 -7.16 14.33 -2.95
N VAL A 42 -6.09 13.56 -2.82
CA VAL A 42 -4.84 14.08 -2.26
C VAL A 42 -4.17 14.99 -3.29
N VAL A 43 -3.85 16.20 -2.87
CA VAL A 43 -3.17 17.26 -3.65
C VAL A 43 -1.91 17.70 -2.93
N ALA A 44 -1.12 18.59 -3.56
CA ALA A 44 0.07 19.13 -2.92
C ALA A 44 -0.28 20.01 -1.71
N ASP A 45 0.66 20.08 -0.76
CA ASP A 45 0.56 20.92 0.44
C ASP A 45 0.14 22.36 0.09
N GLY A 46 -0.97 22.83 0.67
CA GLY A 46 -1.47 24.20 0.49
C GLY A 46 -2.56 24.35 -0.57
N GLU A 47 -2.90 23.29 -1.29
CA GLU A 47 -4.01 23.27 -2.24
C GLU A 47 -5.31 22.78 -1.57
N TYR A 48 -6.45 23.25 -2.09
CA TYR A 48 -7.75 22.74 -1.65
C TYR A 48 -8.08 21.44 -2.43
N PRO A 49 -8.36 20.32 -1.75
CA PRO A 49 -8.55 19.04 -2.43
C PRO A 49 -9.84 19.06 -3.25
N PRO A 50 -9.78 18.92 -4.59
CA PRO A 50 -10.97 18.71 -5.39
C PRO A 50 -11.54 17.32 -5.12
N ARG A 51 -12.81 17.11 -5.46
CA ARG A 51 -13.46 15.80 -5.43
C ARG A 51 -13.17 15.02 -6.71
N MET A 52 -13.23 13.70 -6.64
CA MET A 52 -13.03 12.79 -7.78
C MET A 52 -13.84 13.22 -9.01
N ASN A 53 -15.14 13.53 -8.85
CA ASN A 53 -16.02 13.95 -9.94
C ASN A 53 -15.72 15.32 -10.55
N GLN A 54 -14.91 16.15 -9.89
CA GLN A 54 -14.44 17.42 -10.44
C GLN A 54 -13.22 17.22 -11.36
N VAL A 55 -12.57 16.05 -11.29
CA VAL A 55 -11.33 15.77 -12.01
C VAL A 55 -11.51 14.67 -13.05
N SER A 56 -12.22 13.60 -12.72
CA SER A 56 -12.42 12.49 -13.63
C SER A 56 -13.78 11.79 -13.48
N VAL A 57 -14.17 11.09 -14.54
CA VAL A 57 -15.39 10.26 -14.60
C VAL A 57 -15.09 8.91 -15.27
N GLY A 58 -16.02 7.95 -15.18
CA GLY A 58 -15.92 6.70 -15.93
C GLY A 58 -14.85 5.73 -15.42
N GLN A 59 -14.68 5.64 -14.10
CA GLN A 59 -13.71 4.74 -13.48
C GLN A 59 -13.82 3.30 -14.00
N PRO A 60 -12.68 2.61 -14.23
CA PRO A 60 -12.70 1.21 -14.63
C PRO A 60 -13.25 0.35 -13.49
N HIS A 61 -14.17 -0.56 -13.81
CA HIS A 61 -14.69 -1.53 -12.85
C HIS A 61 -13.84 -2.80 -12.93
N LEU A 62 -13.10 -3.10 -11.87
CA LEU A 62 -12.25 -4.30 -11.81
C LEU A 62 -13.01 -5.42 -11.12
N THR A 63 -13.27 -6.53 -11.81
CA THR A 63 -14.04 -7.64 -11.20
C THR A 63 -13.30 -8.97 -11.36
N SER A 64 -13.49 -9.86 -10.40
CA SER A 64 -12.95 -11.22 -10.46
C SER A 64 -13.59 -12.07 -11.57
N ALA A 65 -14.78 -11.68 -12.04
CA ALA A 65 -15.50 -12.33 -13.14
C ALA A 65 -14.93 -11.99 -14.52
N GLN A 66 -14.18 -10.88 -14.63
CA GLN A 66 -13.54 -10.45 -15.88
C GLN A 66 -12.09 -10.87 -15.88
N LEU A 67 -11.59 -11.28 -17.05
CA LEU A 67 -10.18 -11.55 -17.23
C LEU A 67 -9.38 -10.27 -16.97
N PRO A 68 -8.21 -10.37 -16.30
CA PRO A 68 -7.34 -9.23 -16.11
C PRO A 68 -6.83 -8.74 -17.47
N ALA A 69 -6.43 -7.48 -17.51
CA ALA A 69 -5.51 -7.02 -18.53
C ALA A 69 -4.21 -7.85 -18.50
N VAL A 70 -3.48 -7.86 -19.62
CA VAL A 70 -2.25 -8.64 -19.74
C VAL A 70 -1.26 -8.23 -18.65
N PHE A 71 -0.76 -9.22 -17.91
CA PHE A 71 0.34 -9.04 -16.97
C PHE A 71 1.64 -8.86 -17.74
N GLU A 72 2.29 -7.71 -17.54
CA GLU A 72 3.66 -7.43 -17.95
C GLU A 72 4.55 -7.55 -16.72
N THR A 73 5.45 -8.53 -16.72
CA THR A 73 6.42 -8.66 -15.63
C THR A 73 7.56 -7.66 -15.86
N VAL A 74 7.91 -6.90 -14.83
CA VAL A 74 9.04 -5.96 -14.84
C VAL A 74 10.11 -6.49 -13.89
N ASP A 75 11.32 -6.69 -14.43
CA ASP A 75 12.43 -7.19 -13.64
C ASP A 75 12.81 -6.21 -12.53
N ALA A 76 12.81 -6.71 -11.29
CA ALA A 76 13.35 -5.94 -10.18
C ALA A 76 14.88 -5.91 -10.29
N GLU A 77 15.43 -4.71 -10.43
CA GLU A 77 16.88 -4.53 -10.55
C GLU A 77 17.56 -4.80 -9.19
N PRO A 78 18.43 -5.83 -9.08
CA PRO A 78 19.08 -6.18 -7.82
C PRO A 78 20.07 -5.09 -7.34
N ASN A 79 20.62 -4.29 -8.26
CA ASN A 79 21.61 -3.26 -7.93
C ASN A 79 21.00 -1.87 -7.67
N CYS A 80 19.70 -1.80 -7.38
CA CYS A 80 19.00 -0.54 -7.10
C CYS A 80 19.03 0.49 -8.24
N ARG A 81 19.29 0.08 -9.50
CA ARG A 81 19.31 1.01 -10.64
C ARG A 81 17.88 1.22 -11.13
N MET A 82 17.33 2.38 -10.80
CA MET A 82 16.00 2.78 -11.23
C MET A 82 16.08 3.74 -12.41
N PRO A 83 15.03 3.79 -13.26
CA PRO A 83 14.87 4.87 -14.22
C PRO A 83 15.03 6.22 -13.52
N ARG A 84 15.72 7.16 -14.17
CA ARG A 84 15.82 8.53 -13.71
C ARG A 84 14.86 9.43 -14.49
N PRO A 85 14.33 10.48 -13.84
CA PRO A 85 13.52 11.48 -14.52
C PRO A 85 14.33 12.13 -15.64
N SER A 86 13.69 12.34 -16.78
CA SER A 86 14.23 13.21 -17.83
C SER A 86 14.44 14.63 -17.31
N ARG A 87 15.32 15.40 -17.96
CA ARG A 87 15.75 16.73 -17.48
C ARG A 87 14.56 17.66 -17.24
N ASP A 88 13.61 17.67 -18.16
CA ASP A 88 12.39 18.47 -18.20
C ASP A 88 11.25 17.87 -17.36
N ALA A 89 11.28 16.58 -17.03
CA ALA A 89 10.17 15.91 -16.35
C ALA A 89 9.91 16.46 -14.93
N LYS A 90 8.67 16.84 -14.61
CA LYS A 90 8.30 17.22 -13.24
C LYS A 90 8.13 15.96 -12.39
N LEU A 91 8.56 15.98 -11.12
CA LEU A 91 8.53 14.79 -10.26
C LEU A 91 7.35 14.86 -9.30
N ALA A 92 6.53 13.82 -9.27
CA ALA A 92 5.52 13.63 -8.23
C ALA A 92 5.93 12.48 -7.32
N TYR A 93 6.06 12.76 -6.03
CA TYR A 93 6.26 11.76 -5.01
C TYR A 93 4.94 11.51 -4.29
N VAL A 94 4.45 10.28 -4.38
CA VAL A 94 3.23 9.82 -3.75
C VAL A 94 3.61 8.84 -2.64
N TYR A 95 3.08 9.04 -1.43
CA TYR A 95 3.26 8.09 -0.34
C TYR A 95 1.96 7.80 0.39
N THR A 96 1.68 6.52 0.56
CA THR A 96 0.61 6.05 1.43
C THR A 96 1.08 4.91 2.33
N TYR A 97 0.52 4.80 3.53
CA TYR A 97 0.73 3.59 4.34
C TYR A 97 -0.11 2.44 3.78
N GLY A 98 -1.40 2.68 3.53
CA GLY A 98 -2.32 1.75 2.89
C GLY A 98 -3.46 2.49 2.20
N GLY A 99 -4.66 1.92 2.18
CA GLY A 99 -5.82 2.55 1.55
C GLY A 99 -6.14 1.97 0.19
N GLY A 100 -6.75 2.76 -0.68
CA GLY A 100 -7.31 2.30 -1.92
C GLY A 100 -8.62 1.51 -1.77
N VAL A 101 -9.15 1.07 -2.90
CA VAL A 101 -10.33 0.20 -3.00
C VAL A 101 -9.88 -1.22 -3.31
N LYS A 102 -10.53 -2.24 -2.75
CA LYS A 102 -10.11 -3.64 -2.98
C LYS A 102 -10.16 -3.99 -4.47
N THR A 103 -9.26 -4.87 -4.91
CA THR A 103 -9.21 -5.32 -6.31
C THR A 103 -9.25 -6.85 -6.40
N PRO A 104 -9.45 -7.44 -7.58
CA PRO A 104 -9.27 -8.89 -7.75
C PRO A 104 -7.80 -9.34 -7.79
N LEU A 105 -6.83 -8.42 -7.70
CA LEU A 105 -5.41 -8.75 -7.75
C LEU A 105 -4.90 -9.19 -6.37
N HIS A 106 -4.40 -10.42 -6.34
CA HIS A 106 -3.72 -11.05 -5.23
C HIS A 106 -2.33 -11.47 -5.65
N TYR A 107 -1.39 -11.58 -4.72
CA TYR A 107 -0.08 -12.13 -5.04
C TYR A 107 0.65 -12.61 -3.77
N ILE A 108 1.75 -13.31 -3.97
CA ILE A 108 2.75 -13.61 -2.95
C ILE A 108 4.10 -13.09 -3.44
N ALA A 109 4.93 -12.62 -2.51
CA ALA A 109 6.34 -12.36 -2.80
C ALA A 109 7.05 -13.73 -2.91
N ASP A 110 7.53 -14.01 -4.11
CA ASP A 110 8.21 -15.22 -4.60
C ASP A 110 7.37 -16.51 -4.77
N GLY A 111 7.37 -17.03 -6.00
CA GLY A 111 6.61 -18.18 -6.49
C GLY A 111 7.20 -19.56 -6.17
N ALA A 112 8.33 -19.63 -5.44
CA ALA A 112 8.89 -20.87 -4.90
C ALA A 112 8.69 -21.04 -3.38
N ASP A 113 8.32 -19.96 -2.68
CA ASP A 113 8.23 -19.92 -1.22
C ASP A 113 6.82 -20.24 -0.67
N ALA A 114 5.87 -20.59 -1.54
CA ALA A 114 4.54 -21.02 -1.14
C ALA A 114 4.58 -22.18 -0.13
N GLU A 115 5.53 -23.11 -0.27
CA GLU A 115 5.76 -24.19 0.71
C GLU A 115 6.21 -23.65 2.08
N GLN A 116 7.07 -22.64 2.11
CA GLN A 116 7.51 -22.00 3.36
C GLN A 116 6.37 -21.23 4.03
N ILE A 117 5.55 -20.54 3.23
CA ILE A 117 4.34 -19.85 3.69
C ILE A 117 3.37 -20.88 4.29
N ALA A 118 3.12 -21.99 3.59
CA ALA A 118 2.28 -23.08 4.08
C ALA A 118 2.81 -23.68 5.40
N ALA A 119 4.12 -23.92 5.49
CA ALA A 119 4.76 -24.41 6.71
C ALA A 119 4.60 -23.43 7.89
N ARG A 120 4.78 -22.13 7.66
CA ARG A 120 4.58 -21.08 8.67
C ARG A 120 3.12 -20.98 9.11
N MET A 121 2.17 -21.10 8.17
CA MET A 121 0.74 -21.15 8.47
C MET A 121 0.38 -22.36 9.33
N ALA A 122 0.87 -23.54 8.97
CA ALA A 122 0.66 -24.78 9.73
C ALA A 122 1.23 -24.69 11.14
N PHE A 123 2.45 -24.17 11.28
CA PHE A 123 3.09 -23.94 12.58
C PHE A 123 2.26 -22.99 13.45
N THR A 124 1.83 -21.85 12.91
CA THR A 124 1.03 -20.85 13.65
C THR A 124 -0.32 -21.42 14.07
N LYS A 125 -0.97 -22.21 13.21
CA LYS A 125 -2.22 -22.93 13.51
C LYS A 125 -2.03 -23.92 14.65
N GLU A 126 -0.92 -24.66 14.68
CA GLU A 126 -0.65 -25.64 15.74
C GLU A 126 -0.30 -24.97 17.07
N VAL A 127 0.49 -23.89 17.06
CA VAL A 127 0.73 -23.06 18.25
C VAL A 127 -0.59 -22.53 18.81
N ALA A 128 -1.48 -22.02 17.96
CA ALA A 128 -2.78 -21.52 18.40
C ALA A 128 -3.67 -22.61 19.02
N LYS A 129 -3.65 -23.83 18.47
CA LYS A 129 -4.34 -24.98 19.09
C LYS A 129 -3.73 -25.35 20.43
N GLN A 130 -2.41 -25.36 20.55
CA GLN A 130 -1.73 -25.69 21.80
C GLN A 130 -2.06 -24.66 22.88
N VAL A 131 -1.97 -23.36 22.59
CA VAL A 131 -2.35 -22.28 23.51
C VAL A 131 -3.83 -22.39 23.91
N ALA A 132 -4.72 -22.75 22.98
CA ALA A 132 -6.12 -22.96 23.29
C ALA A 132 -6.41 -24.22 24.14
N ARG A 133 -5.53 -25.23 24.12
CA ARG A 133 -5.64 -26.45 24.94
C ARG A 133 -5.06 -26.25 26.34
N GLU A 134 -3.95 -25.53 26.44
CA GLU A 134 -3.18 -25.37 27.69
C GLU A 134 -3.51 -24.08 28.46
N GLY A 135 -4.08 -23.08 27.77
CA GLY A 135 -4.43 -21.77 28.33
C GLY A 135 -5.91 -21.63 28.70
N GLY A 136 -6.28 -20.44 29.17
CA GLY A 136 -7.67 -20.07 29.39
C GLY A 136 -8.42 -19.74 28.09
N PHE A 137 -9.72 -19.46 28.23
CA PHE A 137 -10.59 -19.12 27.10
C PHE A 137 -10.07 -17.91 26.30
N VAL A 138 -9.60 -16.87 27.00
CA VAL A 138 -9.14 -15.61 26.40
C VAL A 138 -7.85 -15.83 25.62
N GLU A 139 -6.87 -16.53 26.19
CA GLU A 139 -5.60 -16.85 25.55
C GLU A 139 -5.82 -17.69 24.29
N GLY A 140 -6.71 -18.69 24.36
CA GLY A 140 -7.10 -19.48 23.21
C GLY A 140 -7.79 -18.67 22.10
N ALA A 141 -8.67 -17.73 22.46
CA ALA A 141 -9.35 -16.87 21.49
C ALA A 141 -8.37 -15.94 20.77
N VAL A 142 -7.46 -15.32 21.52
CA VAL A 142 -6.41 -14.44 20.99
C VAL A 142 -5.45 -15.20 20.08
N ALA A 143 -5.02 -16.40 20.47
CA ALA A 143 -4.10 -17.18 19.66
C ALA A 143 -4.75 -17.62 18.32
N ARG A 144 -6.05 -17.96 18.33
CA ARG A 144 -6.81 -18.22 17.10
C ARG A 144 -6.92 -16.98 16.22
N GLN A 145 -7.13 -15.80 16.80
CA GLN A 145 -7.17 -14.54 16.06
C GLN A 145 -5.81 -14.23 15.42
N PHE A 146 -4.71 -14.44 16.13
CA PHE A 146 -3.36 -14.27 15.58
C PHE A 146 -3.09 -15.23 14.42
N ALA A 147 -3.45 -16.51 14.55
CA ALA A 147 -3.30 -17.47 13.45
C ALA A 147 -4.15 -17.10 12.23
N SER A 148 -5.37 -16.59 12.46
CA SER A 148 -6.24 -16.07 11.40
C SER A 148 -5.62 -14.85 10.70
N PHE A 149 -5.07 -13.91 11.46
CA PHE A 149 -4.36 -12.74 10.93
C PHE A 149 -3.12 -13.13 10.12
N ALA A 150 -2.30 -14.05 10.65
CA ALA A 150 -1.12 -14.56 9.94
C ALA A 150 -1.49 -15.28 8.63
N LYS A 151 -2.56 -16.10 8.63
CA LYS A 151 -3.12 -16.69 7.41
C LYS A 151 -3.59 -15.61 6.45
N GLY A 152 -4.29 -14.59 6.94
CA GLY A 152 -4.68 -13.42 6.16
C GLY A 152 -3.48 -12.85 5.40
N ASN A 153 -2.43 -12.45 6.10
CA ASN A 153 -1.25 -11.81 5.51
C ASN A 153 -0.31 -12.78 4.76
N SER A 154 -0.72 -14.02 4.50
CA SER A 154 0.07 -14.97 3.72
C SER A 154 -0.15 -14.80 2.21
N VAL A 155 -1.21 -14.10 1.81
CA VAL A 155 -1.49 -13.71 0.42
C VAL A 155 -1.86 -12.24 0.41
N GLU A 156 -1.11 -11.48 -0.35
CA GLU A 156 -1.34 -10.06 -0.52
C GLU A 156 -2.64 -9.80 -1.27
N TRP A 157 -3.30 -8.71 -0.90
CA TRP A 157 -4.51 -8.25 -1.58
C TRP A 157 -4.33 -6.81 -1.98
N ALA A 158 -4.04 -6.63 -3.27
CA ALA A 158 -3.80 -5.31 -3.81
C ALA A 158 -5.06 -4.47 -3.71
N THR A 159 -4.91 -3.27 -3.18
CA THR A 159 -5.94 -2.23 -3.25
C THR A 159 -5.56 -1.21 -4.32
N ARG A 160 -6.54 -0.71 -5.07
CA ARG A 160 -6.34 0.26 -6.13
C ARG A 160 -6.31 1.66 -5.57
N VAL A 161 -5.31 2.43 -5.98
CA VAL A 161 -5.28 3.88 -5.86
C VAL A 161 -5.20 4.50 -7.24
N ASP A 162 -6.09 5.44 -7.54
CA ASP A 162 -6.07 6.17 -8.81
C ASP A 162 -5.08 7.34 -8.74
N VAL A 163 -4.13 7.39 -9.66
CA VAL A 163 -3.19 8.50 -9.85
C VAL A 163 -3.64 9.27 -11.09
N LEU A 164 -4.34 10.38 -10.86
CA LEU A 164 -4.89 11.23 -11.90
C LEU A 164 -3.84 12.28 -12.28
N VAL A 165 -3.28 12.18 -13.49
CA VAL A 165 -2.24 13.09 -13.97
C VAL A 165 -2.85 14.07 -14.97
N THR A 166 -2.85 15.34 -14.59
CA THR A 166 -3.42 16.46 -15.35
C THR A 166 -2.38 17.50 -15.77
N GLU A 167 -1.14 17.34 -15.32
CA GLU A 167 -0.01 18.12 -15.80
C GLU A 167 0.25 17.83 -17.30
N THR A 168 0.28 18.89 -18.10
CA THR A 168 0.45 18.81 -19.57
C THR A 168 1.62 19.64 -20.10
N GLU A 169 2.20 20.54 -19.28
CA GLU A 169 3.31 21.40 -19.72
C GLU A 169 4.65 20.67 -19.70
N ALA A 170 4.75 19.59 -18.94
CA ALA A 170 5.93 18.75 -18.84
C ALA A 170 5.54 17.28 -18.56
N PRO A 171 6.35 16.31 -19.01
CA PRO A 171 6.10 14.92 -18.67
C PRO A 171 6.31 14.70 -17.16
N VAL A 172 5.56 13.77 -16.58
CA VAL A 172 5.56 13.50 -15.13
C VAL A 172 6.35 12.23 -14.83
N PHE A 173 7.31 12.33 -13.93
CA PHE A 173 7.97 11.17 -13.34
C PHE A 173 7.33 10.85 -11.97
N LEU A 174 6.82 9.64 -11.82
CA LEU A 174 6.11 9.20 -10.62
C LEU A 174 7.04 8.39 -9.72
N VAL A 175 7.08 8.74 -8.43
CA VAL A 175 7.65 7.89 -7.38
C VAL A 175 6.51 7.51 -6.45
N LEU A 176 6.08 6.26 -6.49
CA LEU A 176 4.90 5.74 -5.82
C LEU A 176 5.34 4.83 -4.68
N THR A 177 5.13 5.26 -3.45
CA THR A 177 5.64 4.57 -2.27
C THR A 177 4.48 4.07 -1.41
N SER A 178 4.52 2.79 -1.03
CA SER A 178 3.52 2.20 -0.14
C SER A 178 4.11 1.26 0.90
N TYR A 179 3.43 1.13 2.04
CA TYR A 179 3.67 -0.01 2.92
C TYR A 179 2.87 -1.22 2.39
N ASN A 180 1.55 -1.08 2.28
CA ASN A 180 0.70 -2.16 1.80
C ASN A 180 0.84 -2.46 0.30
N ALA A 181 0.31 -3.61 -0.11
CA ALA A 181 0.07 -3.98 -1.49
C ALA A 181 -0.88 -3.01 -2.22
N ILE A 182 -0.34 -2.15 -3.11
CA ILE A 182 -1.13 -1.19 -3.91
C ILE A 182 -1.05 -1.50 -5.40
N LEU A 183 -2.21 -1.50 -6.08
CA LEU A 183 -2.34 -1.37 -7.53
C LEU A 183 -2.48 0.12 -7.88
N TRP A 184 -1.40 0.73 -8.34
CA TRP A 184 -1.41 2.13 -8.77
C TRP A 184 -2.01 2.25 -10.17
N ASN A 185 -3.23 2.76 -10.27
CA ASN A 185 -3.92 2.95 -11.54
C ASN A 185 -3.62 4.34 -12.10
N ILE A 186 -2.77 4.40 -13.13
CA ILE A 186 -2.35 5.67 -13.73
C ILE A 186 -3.37 6.10 -14.77
N GLN A 187 -3.85 7.33 -14.63
CA GLN A 187 -4.93 7.87 -15.44
C GLN A 187 -4.51 9.24 -15.97
N LEU A 188 -4.45 9.36 -17.29
CA LEU A 188 -3.92 10.55 -17.95
C LEU A 188 -5.05 11.41 -18.52
N ALA A 189 -5.05 12.69 -18.14
CA ALA A 189 -5.82 13.69 -18.87
C ALA A 189 -5.28 13.83 -20.30
N PRO A 190 -6.10 14.32 -21.25
CA PRO A 190 -5.65 14.59 -22.61
C PRO A 190 -4.40 15.47 -22.64
N GLY A 191 -3.36 15.00 -23.33
CA GLY A 191 -2.07 15.71 -23.45
C GLY A 191 -1.08 15.47 -22.31
N ALA A 192 -1.49 14.84 -21.20
CA ALA A 192 -0.58 14.48 -20.12
C ALA A 192 0.34 13.33 -20.55
N GLN A 193 1.57 13.32 -20.05
CA GLN A 193 2.59 12.33 -20.39
C GLN A 193 3.29 11.80 -19.15
N ILE A 194 3.60 10.50 -19.14
CA ILE A 194 4.46 9.88 -18.12
C ILE A 194 5.88 9.73 -18.66
N ASP A 195 6.84 10.30 -17.94
CA ASP A 195 8.26 10.13 -18.20
C ASP A 195 8.77 8.76 -17.71
N GLY A 196 8.30 8.34 -16.54
CA GLY A 196 8.67 7.07 -15.91
C GLY A 196 8.00 6.89 -14.55
N ILE A 197 8.06 5.67 -14.04
CA ILE A 197 7.43 5.28 -12.77
C ILE A 197 8.41 4.46 -11.95
N VAL A 198 8.55 4.80 -10.68
CA VAL A 198 9.22 3.98 -9.69
C VAL A 198 8.23 3.64 -8.60
N VAL A 199 8.02 2.35 -8.36
CA VAL A 199 7.23 1.86 -7.22
C VAL A 199 8.19 1.38 -6.14
N SER A 200 8.00 1.87 -4.92
CA SER A 200 8.74 1.46 -3.72
C SER A 200 7.76 0.94 -2.69
N ALA A 201 7.61 -0.38 -2.56
CA ALA A 201 6.53 -0.99 -1.79
C ALA A 201 7.03 -2.06 -0.82
N TYR A 202 6.56 -2.05 0.43
CA TYR A 202 6.97 -3.06 1.42
C TYR A 202 6.43 -4.44 1.04
N GLU A 203 5.11 -4.57 0.89
CA GLU A 203 4.41 -5.81 0.55
C GLU A 203 4.39 -6.11 -0.96
N GLY A 204 5.20 -5.42 -1.77
CA GLY A 204 5.06 -5.44 -3.23
C GLY A 204 4.04 -4.42 -3.75
N GLY A 205 4.10 -4.08 -5.02
CA GLY A 205 3.18 -3.12 -5.63
C GLY A 205 3.00 -3.44 -7.11
N ALA A 206 1.89 -2.99 -7.69
CA ALA A 206 1.56 -3.19 -9.10
C ALA A 206 1.16 -1.86 -9.73
N ILE A 207 1.18 -1.79 -11.06
CA ILE A 207 0.77 -0.60 -11.81
C ILE A 207 -0.25 -1.00 -12.87
N ALA A 208 -1.40 -0.33 -12.90
CA ALA A 208 -2.31 -0.35 -14.03
C ALA A 208 -2.02 0.86 -14.92
N ASN A 209 -2.03 0.68 -16.25
CA ASN A 209 -1.84 1.75 -17.24
C ASN A 209 -0.52 2.54 -17.07
N GLY A 210 0.54 1.87 -16.60
CA GLY A 210 1.85 2.48 -16.32
C GLY A 210 2.64 2.95 -17.55
N ALA A 211 3.89 3.35 -17.34
CA ALA A 211 4.85 3.65 -18.41
C ALA A 211 5.29 2.37 -19.15
N SER A 212 6.15 2.49 -20.18
CA SER A 212 6.81 1.30 -20.75
C SER A 212 7.67 0.59 -19.68
N ALA A 213 7.81 -0.73 -19.74
CA ALA A 213 8.63 -1.47 -18.75
C ALA A 213 10.05 -0.92 -18.59
N ARG A 214 10.67 -0.40 -19.67
CA ARG A 214 12.00 0.24 -19.63
C ARG A 214 12.06 1.54 -18.83
N ARG A 215 10.90 2.17 -18.59
CA ARG A 215 10.72 3.40 -17.80
C ARG A 215 10.00 3.11 -16.48
N THR A 216 9.77 1.85 -16.15
CA THR A 216 9.18 1.39 -14.89
C THR A 216 10.27 0.70 -14.05
N GLY A 217 10.27 0.91 -12.74
CA GLY A 217 11.09 0.13 -11.83
C GLY A 217 10.36 -0.19 -10.52
N PHE A 218 10.59 -1.39 -9.98
CA PHE A 218 10.06 -1.82 -8.68
C PHE A 218 11.18 -1.98 -7.65
N MET A 219 10.99 -1.41 -6.46
CA MET A 219 11.76 -1.68 -5.25
C MET A 219 10.82 -2.33 -4.26
N GLY A 220 11.07 -3.61 -3.98
CA GLY A 220 10.34 -4.37 -2.96
C GLY A 220 11.17 -4.51 -1.71
N PHE A 221 10.52 -4.64 -0.55
CA PHE A 221 11.20 -5.00 0.69
C PHE A 221 10.99 -6.47 1.03
N ASP A 222 9.75 -6.91 1.09
CA ASP A 222 9.43 -8.30 1.40
C ASP A 222 9.67 -9.20 0.20
N GLY A 223 10.37 -10.33 0.41
CA GLY A 223 10.75 -11.31 -0.62
C GLY A 223 11.60 -10.79 -1.79
N SER A 224 11.89 -9.49 -1.88
CA SER A 224 12.54 -8.92 -3.06
C SER A 224 14.06 -9.13 -3.10
N PRO A 225 14.65 -9.42 -4.28
CA PRO A 225 16.11 -9.45 -4.44
C PRO A 225 16.76 -8.08 -4.19
N ASN A 226 15.99 -7.00 -4.23
CA ASN A 226 16.46 -5.62 -4.06
C ASN A 226 16.03 -4.99 -2.73
N ARG A 227 15.72 -5.79 -1.70
CA ARG A 227 15.30 -5.33 -0.35
C ARG A 227 16.22 -4.32 0.34
N SER A 228 17.50 -4.26 -0.06
CA SER A 228 18.46 -3.26 0.44
C SER A 228 18.29 -1.87 -0.20
N CYS A 229 17.53 -1.76 -1.28
CA CYS A 229 17.42 -0.57 -2.14
C CYS A 229 16.42 0.48 -1.66
N ARG A 230 15.88 0.31 -0.44
CA ARG A 230 14.76 1.07 0.12
C ARG A 230 14.76 2.57 -0.16
N LEU A 231 13.61 3.08 -0.60
CA LEU A 231 13.24 4.48 -0.41
C LEU A 231 12.43 4.56 0.88
N ASP A 232 12.93 5.31 1.86
CA ASP A 232 12.11 5.68 3.01
C ASP A 232 11.16 6.82 2.60
N GLY A 233 10.06 7.00 3.34
CA GLY A 233 8.98 7.91 2.99
C GLY A 233 9.40 9.38 2.79
N ARG A 234 8.57 10.18 2.10
CA ARG A 234 8.59 11.66 2.21
C ARG A 234 7.23 12.14 2.68
N GLY A 235 7.25 13.19 3.51
CA GLY A 235 6.07 13.73 4.15
C GLY A 235 6.42 14.64 5.32
N LYS A 236 5.40 15.16 6.00
CA LYS A 236 5.57 15.79 7.31
C LYS A 236 4.98 14.86 8.36
N PRO A 237 5.76 14.37 9.32
CA PRO A 237 5.18 13.65 10.44
C PRO A 237 4.20 14.58 11.17
N VAL A 238 3.09 14.04 11.66
CA VAL A 238 2.10 14.82 12.39
C VAL A 238 2.67 15.16 13.76
N PRO A 239 2.89 16.44 14.10
CA PRO A 239 3.39 16.81 15.41
C PRO A 239 2.47 16.25 16.50
N THR A 240 3.06 15.82 17.61
CA THR A 240 2.32 15.25 18.74
C THR A 240 1.20 16.17 19.20
N GLU A 241 1.42 17.48 19.16
CA GLU A 241 0.48 18.53 19.53
C GLU A 241 -0.77 18.53 18.61
N VAL A 242 -0.58 18.27 17.31
CA VAL A 242 -1.67 18.13 16.33
C VAL A 242 -2.45 16.84 16.58
N ARG A 243 -1.78 15.75 16.94
CA ARG A 243 -2.45 14.48 17.32
C ARG A 243 -3.28 14.65 18.60
N ILE A 244 -2.76 15.39 19.58
CA ILE A 244 -3.48 15.72 20.81
C ILE A 244 -4.71 16.58 20.52
N ALA A 245 -4.58 17.59 19.64
CA ALA A 245 -5.71 18.43 19.25
C ALA A 245 -6.83 17.60 18.59
N GLY A 246 -6.51 16.76 17.60
CA GLY A 246 -7.50 15.90 16.97
C GLY A 246 -8.14 14.88 17.93
N ALA A 247 -7.37 14.35 18.89
CA ALA A 247 -7.91 13.46 19.91
C ALA A 247 -8.90 14.16 20.84
N LYS A 248 -8.65 15.44 21.17
CA LYS A 248 -9.56 16.28 21.97
C LYS A 248 -10.83 16.68 21.22
N ASP A 249 -10.72 16.94 19.92
CA ASP A 249 -11.89 17.22 19.07
C ASP A 249 -12.85 16.02 19.02
N LEU A 250 -12.31 14.80 19.01
CA LEU A 250 -13.10 13.55 19.03
C LEU A 250 -13.57 13.15 20.43
N ASN A 251 -12.78 13.46 21.45
CA ASN A 251 -13.08 13.18 22.85
C ASN A 251 -12.57 14.34 23.74
N PRO A 252 -13.44 15.27 24.15
CA PRO A 252 -13.05 16.44 24.94
C PRO A 252 -12.31 16.11 26.26
N ASP A 253 -12.57 14.93 26.83
CA ASP A 253 -11.99 14.46 28.09
C ASP A 253 -10.67 13.67 27.90
N PHE A 254 -10.13 13.62 26.68
CA PHE A 254 -8.88 12.90 26.40
C PHE A 254 -7.68 13.44 27.20
N ASP A 255 -7.07 12.59 28.03
CA ASP A 255 -5.84 12.88 28.77
C ASP A 255 -4.59 12.44 27.98
N PRO A 256 -3.79 13.38 27.47
CA PRO A 256 -2.61 13.05 26.64
C PRO A 256 -1.41 12.55 27.46
N ARG A 257 -1.41 12.63 28.79
CA ARG A 257 -0.20 12.33 29.61
C ARG A 257 0.33 10.91 29.42
N GLY A 258 -0.56 9.92 29.29
CA GLY A 258 -0.18 8.52 29.05
C GLY A 258 0.30 8.23 27.62
N TYR A 259 0.16 9.19 26.69
CA TYR A 259 0.38 9.00 25.26
C TYR A 259 1.52 9.86 24.71
N LYS A 260 1.76 11.04 25.31
CA LYS A 260 2.64 12.07 24.77
C LYS A 260 4.07 11.58 24.53
N GLU A 261 4.68 10.89 25.50
CA GLU A 261 6.06 10.42 25.38
C GLU A 261 6.22 9.42 24.22
N ARG A 262 5.27 8.48 24.10
CA ARG A 262 5.22 7.51 22.99
C ARG A 262 5.01 8.21 21.65
N TRP A 263 4.06 9.14 21.57
CA TRP A 263 3.78 9.88 20.34
C TRP A 263 4.92 10.81 19.93
N ASP A 264 5.66 11.38 20.88
CA ASP A 264 6.87 12.15 20.62
C ASP A 264 8.01 11.24 20.09
N ALA A 265 8.12 10.00 20.59
CA ALA A 265 9.05 9.01 20.06
C ALA A 265 8.66 8.58 18.63
N GLU A 266 7.39 8.25 18.40
CA GLU A 266 6.83 7.97 17.07
C GLU A 266 7.06 9.13 16.10
N TYR A 267 6.87 10.38 16.55
CA TYR A 267 7.12 11.58 15.75
C TYR A 267 8.60 11.71 15.36
N ARG A 268 9.52 11.50 16.30
CA ARG A 268 10.97 11.53 16.02
C ARG A 268 11.40 10.43 15.06
N ASP A 269 10.85 9.23 15.19
CA ASP A 269 11.17 8.11 14.30
C ASP A 269 10.55 8.30 12.92
N ALA A 270 9.33 8.83 12.85
CA ALA A 270 8.70 9.25 11.62
C ALA A 270 9.48 10.41 10.95
N GLN A 271 10.03 11.38 11.70
CA GLN A 271 10.91 12.41 11.15
C GLN A 271 12.14 11.82 10.44
N LYS A 272 12.77 10.79 11.03
CA LYS A 272 13.89 10.09 10.38
C LYS A 272 13.44 9.44 9.08
N PHE A 273 12.30 8.76 9.10
CA PHE A 273 11.70 8.13 7.92
C PHE A 273 11.35 9.14 6.81
N PHE A 274 10.82 10.32 7.17
CA PHE A 274 10.39 11.37 6.23
C PHE A 274 11.50 12.35 5.79
N SER A 275 12.69 12.28 6.40
CA SER A 275 13.83 13.18 6.13
C SER A 275 14.72 12.77 4.95
N VAL A 276 14.44 11.65 4.28
CA VAL A 276 15.33 11.12 3.24
C VAL A 276 15.35 12.01 2.00
N ASP A 277 16.55 12.36 1.55
CA ASP A 277 16.73 13.20 0.37
C ASP A 277 16.52 12.41 -0.93
N LEU A 278 15.26 12.29 -1.37
CA LEU A 278 14.86 11.77 -2.70
C LEU A 278 15.73 12.32 -3.84
N ARG A 279 16.26 13.55 -3.73
CA ARG A 279 17.16 14.13 -4.73
C ARG A 279 18.46 13.32 -4.86
N GLN A 280 18.99 12.76 -3.78
CA GLN A 280 20.19 11.91 -3.85
C GLN A 280 19.93 10.59 -4.58
N LYS A 281 18.72 10.02 -4.43
CA LYS A 281 18.37 8.71 -5.00
C LYS A 281 17.83 8.79 -6.42
N ILE A 282 16.95 9.75 -6.69
CA ILE A 282 16.24 9.91 -7.97
C ILE A 282 16.85 11.04 -8.82
N GLY A 283 17.69 11.91 -8.24
CA GLY A 283 18.38 12.99 -8.96
C GLY A 283 17.58 14.29 -9.09
N LYS A 284 16.34 14.34 -8.59
CA LYS A 284 15.45 15.52 -8.67
C LYS A 284 14.61 15.68 -7.41
N SER A 285 14.33 16.92 -7.02
CA SER A 285 13.38 17.22 -5.94
C SER A 285 11.94 17.07 -6.45
N PRO A 286 10.99 16.62 -5.62
CA PRO A 286 9.59 16.55 -6.01
C PRO A 286 9.01 17.94 -6.26
N THR A 287 8.33 18.09 -7.38
CA THR A 287 7.41 19.20 -7.66
C THR A 287 6.14 19.03 -6.82
N TRP A 288 5.60 17.80 -6.78
CA TRP A 288 4.47 17.45 -5.93
C TRP A 288 4.89 16.46 -4.86
N LEU A 289 4.59 16.80 -3.61
CA LEU A 289 4.66 15.89 -2.47
C LEU A 289 3.22 15.55 -2.07
N LEU A 290 2.79 14.35 -2.42
CA LEU A 290 1.42 13.87 -2.26
C LEU A 290 1.40 12.79 -1.18
N ASN A 291 1.14 13.21 0.05
CA ASN A 291 1.07 12.32 1.19
C ASN A 291 -0.14 12.66 2.05
N ASP A 292 -0.96 11.67 2.39
CA ASP A 292 -1.98 11.85 3.43
C ASP A 292 -1.52 11.22 4.74
N ALA A 293 -0.42 11.75 5.28
CA ALA A 293 0.10 11.32 6.58
C ALA A 293 -0.85 11.66 7.76
N ARG A 294 -2.01 12.28 7.48
CA ARG A 294 -3.01 12.70 8.47
C ARG A 294 -4.26 11.80 8.50
N GLY A 295 -4.54 11.04 7.43
CA GLY A 295 -5.72 10.17 7.30
C GLY A 295 -5.46 8.66 7.25
N ASN A 296 -4.19 8.21 7.27
CA ASN A 296 -3.73 6.80 7.17
C ASN A 296 -4.05 6.04 5.86
N SER A 297 -4.95 6.54 5.02
CA SER A 297 -5.29 5.94 3.73
C SER A 297 -5.99 6.92 2.80
N PHE A 298 -5.69 6.85 1.50
CA PHE A 298 -6.45 7.55 0.45
C PHE A 298 -6.77 6.62 -0.71
N GLN A 299 -7.74 7.02 -1.53
CA GLN A 299 -8.19 6.25 -2.69
C GLN A 299 -7.70 6.83 -4.02
N ALA A 300 -7.38 8.13 -4.06
CA ALA A 300 -6.93 8.79 -5.27
C ALA A 300 -6.09 10.04 -5.00
N VAL A 301 -5.21 10.35 -5.94
CA VAL A 301 -4.33 11.54 -5.91
C VAL A 301 -4.44 12.31 -7.21
N LEU A 302 -4.21 13.62 -7.14
CA LEU A 302 -4.11 14.50 -8.30
C LEU A 302 -2.67 14.99 -8.47
N VAL A 303 -2.12 14.77 -9.65
CA VAL A 303 -0.78 15.23 -10.07
C VAL A 303 -0.94 16.29 -11.17
N GLY A 304 -0.80 17.55 -10.77
CA GLY A 304 -1.04 18.70 -11.64
C GLY A 304 -2.28 19.49 -11.22
N PRO A 305 -2.67 20.52 -11.99
CA PRO A 305 -3.82 21.37 -11.67
C PRO A 305 -5.14 20.63 -11.84
N THR A 306 -6.17 21.05 -11.09
CA THR A 306 -7.56 20.61 -11.35
C THR A 306 -7.95 21.00 -12.78
N PRO A 307 -8.43 20.07 -13.61
CA PRO A 307 -8.81 20.38 -14.98
C PRO A 307 -10.10 21.21 -14.98
N ASN A 308 -10.31 22.02 -16.03
CA ASN A 308 -11.54 22.81 -16.18
C ASN A 308 -12.78 21.92 -16.36
N GLU A 309 -12.59 20.74 -16.97
CA GLU A 309 -13.62 19.73 -17.16
C GLU A 309 -13.08 18.36 -16.74
N PRO A 310 -13.90 17.49 -16.13
CA PRO A 310 -13.46 16.14 -15.78
C PRO A 310 -13.08 15.32 -17.01
N PHE A 311 -11.94 14.62 -16.96
CA PHE A 311 -11.56 13.72 -18.04
C PHE A 311 -12.11 12.30 -17.84
N VAL A 312 -12.30 11.56 -18.94
CA VAL A 312 -12.74 10.17 -18.87
C VAL A 312 -11.55 9.27 -18.54
N GLN A 313 -11.65 8.49 -17.46
CA GLN A 313 -10.64 7.52 -17.13
C GLN A 313 -10.53 6.43 -18.22
N GLN A 314 -9.30 6.02 -18.46
CA GLN A 314 -8.90 5.01 -19.43
C GLN A 314 -9.18 3.60 -18.87
N PRO A 315 -9.64 2.65 -19.71
CA PRO A 315 -9.76 1.26 -19.30
C PRO A 315 -8.39 0.72 -18.88
N VAL A 316 -8.37 -0.25 -17.97
CA VAL A 316 -7.13 -0.95 -17.61
C VAL A 316 -6.80 -1.91 -18.74
N THR A 317 -5.75 -1.60 -19.49
CA THR A 317 -5.31 -2.40 -20.66
C THR A 317 -4.02 -3.16 -20.39
N ARG A 318 -3.34 -2.84 -19.28
CA ARG A 318 -2.07 -3.45 -18.90
C ARG A 318 -1.87 -3.41 -17.39
N LEU A 319 -1.33 -4.50 -16.84
CA LEU A 319 -0.95 -4.64 -15.43
C LEU A 319 0.55 -4.96 -15.33
N GLN A 320 1.34 -4.05 -14.79
CA GLN A 320 2.75 -4.29 -14.50
C GLN A 320 2.90 -4.82 -13.08
N VAL A 321 3.62 -5.92 -12.95
CA VAL A 321 3.97 -6.55 -11.67
C VAL A 321 5.47 -6.80 -11.58
N PRO A 322 6.09 -6.72 -10.39
CA PRO A 322 7.50 -7.03 -10.23
C PRO A 322 7.78 -8.51 -10.50
N SER A 323 8.97 -8.83 -11.02
CA SER A 323 9.38 -10.21 -11.29
C SER A 323 9.51 -11.12 -10.07
N TYR A 324 9.62 -10.54 -8.87
CA TYR A 324 9.68 -11.29 -7.61
C TYR A 324 8.31 -11.57 -7.00
N VAL A 325 7.19 -11.28 -7.68
CA VAL A 325 5.85 -11.66 -7.19
C VAL A 325 5.16 -12.61 -8.15
N ALA A 326 4.38 -13.54 -7.60
CA ALA A 326 3.48 -14.40 -8.37
C ALA A 326 2.05 -13.83 -8.32
N PRO A 327 1.54 -13.23 -9.41
CA PRO A 327 0.21 -12.63 -9.41
C PRO A 327 -0.90 -13.66 -9.61
N TYR A 328 -2.05 -13.38 -9.01
CA TYR A 328 -3.31 -14.08 -9.23
C TYR A 328 -4.44 -13.05 -9.36
N TRP A 329 -5.27 -13.19 -10.38
CA TRP A 329 -6.48 -12.40 -10.53
C TRP A 329 -7.71 -13.25 -10.24
N GLY A 330 -8.51 -12.86 -9.26
CA GLY A 330 -9.73 -13.59 -8.91
C GLY A 330 -10.22 -13.26 -7.50
N THR A 331 -10.78 -14.27 -6.84
CA THR A 331 -11.22 -14.13 -5.45
C THR A 331 -10.09 -14.47 -4.49
N ARG A 332 -10.15 -13.93 -3.27
CA ARG A 332 -9.16 -14.26 -2.23
C ARG A 332 -9.08 -15.76 -1.98
N LYS A 333 -10.22 -16.45 -1.86
CA LYS A 333 -10.27 -17.92 -1.74
C LYS A 333 -9.60 -18.62 -2.94
N GLY A 334 -9.85 -18.14 -4.15
CA GLY A 334 -9.20 -18.63 -5.36
C GLY A 334 -7.68 -18.49 -5.32
N ALA A 335 -7.18 -17.39 -4.76
CA ALA A 335 -5.75 -17.14 -4.61
C ALA A 335 -5.09 -18.14 -3.64
N PHE A 336 -5.67 -18.36 -2.46
CA PHE A 336 -5.14 -19.36 -1.51
C PHE A 336 -5.11 -20.76 -2.12
N LYS A 337 -6.16 -21.14 -2.87
CA LYS A 337 -6.17 -22.40 -3.62
C LYS A 337 -5.07 -22.47 -4.67
N TYR A 338 -4.93 -21.41 -5.46
CA TYR A 338 -3.96 -21.32 -6.54
C TYR A 338 -2.52 -21.45 -6.02
N PHE A 339 -2.21 -20.84 -4.88
CA PHE A 339 -0.90 -20.92 -4.24
C PHE A 339 -0.72 -22.17 -3.34
N GLY A 340 -1.69 -23.08 -3.27
CA GLY A 340 -1.58 -24.31 -2.45
C GLY A 340 -1.63 -24.07 -0.93
N LEU A 341 -2.25 -22.96 -0.49
CA LEU A 341 -2.32 -22.53 0.92
C LEU A 341 -3.65 -22.89 1.60
N ASP A 342 -4.55 -23.56 0.88
CA ASP A 342 -5.84 -24.03 1.40
C ASP A 342 -5.62 -25.18 2.41
N SER A 343 -5.66 -24.85 3.71
CA SER A 343 -5.66 -25.80 4.83
C SER A 343 -6.63 -25.45 5.94
#